data_AF-A0A5J4P7G9-F1
#
_entry.id   AF-A0A5J4P7G9-F1
#
_cell.length_a   1.000
_cell.length_b   1.000
_cell.length_c   1.000
_cell.angle_alpha   90.00
_cell.angle_beta   90.00
_cell.angle_gamma   90.00
#
_symmetry.space_group_name_H-M   'P 1'
#
loop_
_entity.id
_entity.type
_entity.pdbx_description
1 polymer ?
#
loop_
_entity_poly.entity_id
_entity_poly.type
_entity_poly.pdbx_seq_one_letter_code
_entity_poly.pdbx_strand_id
1 'polypeptide(L)' 'ASYLHYEKGYNVAVIDCDYPQWSIHKMRKREAEQLQANVFYQKKAEVLFQKLNKPAYPVVPSMPEKAMARVS' A
#
# COMPACT_ATOMS: atom_id res chain seq x y z
N ALA A 1 -6.56 5.16 -4.72
CA ALA A 1 -5.13 4.88 -4.99
C ALA A 1 -4.92 3.93 -6.17
N SER A 2 -5.42 2.69 -6.12
CA SER A 2 -5.13 1.65 -7.15
C SER A 2 -5.45 2.07 -8.59
N TYR A 3 -6.59 2.72 -8.84
CA TYR A 3 -6.94 3.23 -10.17
C TYR A 3 -5.88 4.24 -10.69
N LEU A 4 -5.54 5.24 -9.90
CA LEU A 4 -4.54 6.24 -10.30
C LEU A 4 -3.16 5.62 -10.55
N HIS A 5 -2.78 4.62 -9.73
CA HIS A 5 -1.45 4.03 -9.80
C HIS A 5 -1.28 3.00 -10.91
N TYR A 6 -2.22 2.06 -11.03
CA TYR A 6 -2.15 0.95 -11.98
C TYR A 6 -2.86 1.24 -13.30
N GLU A 7 -4.03 1.90 -13.27
CA GLU A 7 -4.80 2.19 -14.50
C GLU A 7 -4.31 3.47 -15.18
N LYS A 8 -4.04 4.53 -14.41
CA LYS A 8 -3.56 5.81 -14.95
C LYS A 8 -2.04 5.96 -14.97
N GLY A 9 -1.32 4.98 -14.42
CA GLY A 9 0.14 4.94 -14.46
C GLY A 9 0.86 5.95 -13.54
N TYR A 10 0.16 6.74 -12.73
CA TYR A 10 0.78 7.73 -11.85
C TYR A 10 1.56 7.08 -10.71
N ASN A 11 2.65 7.70 -10.26
CA ASN A 11 3.35 7.28 -9.05
C ASN A 11 2.66 7.90 -7.84
N VAL A 12 1.88 7.09 -7.13
CA VAL A 12 1.09 7.54 -5.98
C VAL A 12 1.66 6.97 -4.69
N ALA A 13 1.62 7.75 -3.63
CA ALA A 13 1.79 7.28 -2.26
C ALA A 13 0.52 7.58 -1.46
N VAL A 14 0.20 6.73 -0.48
CA VAL A 14 -0.85 7.02 0.52
C VAL A 14 -0.15 7.41 1.81
N ILE A 15 -0.40 8.64 2.28
CA ILE A 15 0.06 9.08 3.61
C ILE A 15 -1.10 8.90 4.58
N ASP A 16 -0.94 7.99 5.54
CA ASP A 16 -1.97 7.64 6.52
C ASP A 16 -1.80 8.50 7.78
N CYS A 17 -2.63 9.53 7.91
CA CYS A 17 -2.52 10.57 8.94
C CYS A 17 -3.56 10.44 10.06
N ASP A 18 -4.27 9.32 10.15
CA ASP A 18 -5.34 9.10 11.13
C ASP A 18 -4.82 8.66 12.52
N TYR A 19 -3.68 9.21 12.96
CA TYR A 19 -3.11 8.89 14.28
C TYR A 19 -4.15 9.07 15.40
N PRO A 20 -4.27 8.12 16.36
CA PRO A 20 -3.43 6.93 16.60
C PRO A 20 -3.89 5.65 15.86
N GLN A 21 -4.89 5.75 14.99
CA GLN A 21 -5.50 4.58 14.38
C GLN A 21 -4.63 3.94 13.31
N TRP A 22 -3.98 4.71 12.43
CA TRP A 22 -3.19 4.19 11.29
C TRP A 22 -3.89 3.07 10.56
N SER A 23 -5.18 3.27 10.30
CA SER A 23 -6.10 2.21 9.89
C SER A 23 -5.70 1.59 8.56
N ILE A 24 -5.25 2.39 7.59
CA ILE A 24 -4.86 1.93 6.26
C ILE A 24 -3.49 1.26 6.33
N HIS A 25 -2.54 1.84 7.06
CA HIS A 25 -1.21 1.26 7.24
C HIS A 25 -1.30 -0.09 7.97
N LYS A 26 -2.06 -0.17 9.06
CA LYS A 26 -2.29 -1.42 9.81
C LYS A 26 -3.02 -2.45 8.96
N MET A 27 -3.99 -2.03 8.13
CA MET A 27 -4.65 -2.93 7.18
C MET A 27 -3.65 -3.51 6.18
N ARG A 28 -2.82 -2.68 5.55
CA ARG A 28 -1.79 -3.13 4.62
C ARG A 28 -0.77 -4.08 5.26
N LYS A 29 -0.39 -3.81 6.51
CA LYS A 29 0.51 -4.69 7.27
C LYS A 29 -0.11 -6.07 7.49
N ARG A 30 -1.37 -6.14 7.93
CA ARG A 30 -2.08 -7.42 8.11
C ARG A 30 -2.25 -8.18 6.79
N GLU A 31 -2.56 -7.48 5.70
CA GLU A 31 -2.63 -8.09 4.37
C GLU A 31 -1.30 -8.74 3.98
N ALA A 32 -0.18 -8.04 4.18
CA ALA A 32 1.16 -8.57 3.90
C ALA A 32 1.49 -9.80 4.76
N GLU A 33 1.18 -9.76 6.05
CA GLU A 33 1.37 -10.89 6.97
C GLU A 33 0.55 -12.11 6.55
N GLN A 34 -0.70 -11.92 6.12
CA GLN A 34 -1.56 -13.00 5.64
C GLN A 34 -1.08 -13.61 4.32
N LEU A 35 -0.61 -12.77 3.39
CA LEU A 35 0.03 -13.24 2.15
C LEU A 35 1.25 -14.10 2.48
N GLN A 36 2.09 -13.67 3.42
CA GLN A 36 3.29 -14.43 3.81
C GLN A 36 2.95 -15.74 4.53
N ALA A 37 1.87 -15.80 5.31
CA ALA A 37 1.50 -17.00 6.05
C ALA A 37 0.87 -18.12 5.19
N ASN A 38 0.47 -17.85 3.95
CA ASN A 38 -0.31 -18.81 3.16
C ASN A 38 0.14 -18.88 1.69
N VAL A 39 0.74 -20.02 1.31
CA VAL A 39 1.26 -20.31 -0.03
C VAL A 39 0.22 -20.15 -1.14
N PHE A 40 -1.05 -20.47 -0.88
CA PHE A 40 -2.11 -20.28 -1.87
C PHE A 40 -2.30 -18.79 -2.21
N TYR A 41 -2.23 -17.92 -1.20
CA TYR A 41 -2.34 -16.48 -1.40
C TYR A 41 -1.06 -15.87 -1.97
N GLN A 42 0.12 -16.41 -1.65
CA GLN A 42 1.38 -16.02 -2.31
C GLN A 42 1.31 -16.21 -3.83
N LYS A 43 0.90 -17.41 -4.28
CA LYS A 43 0.75 -17.71 -5.72
C LYS A 43 -0.23 -16.77 -6.42
N LYS A 44 -1.35 -16.43 -5.75
CA LYS A 44 -2.30 -15.45 -6.29
C LYS A 44 -1.69 -14.05 -6.39
N ALA A 45 -0.94 -13.63 -5.38
CA ALA A 45 -0.27 -12.34 -5.37
C ALA A 45 0.79 -12.25 -6.47
N GLU A 46 1.59 -13.31 -6.69
CA GLU A 46 2.56 -13.39 -7.78
C GLU A 46 1.91 -13.18 -9.15
N VAL A 47 0.84 -13.92 -9.45
CA VAL A 47 0.10 -13.78 -10.72
C VAL A 47 -0.48 -12.37 -10.87
N LEU A 48 -0.99 -11.78 -9.79
CA LEU A 48 -1.50 -10.42 -9.81
C LEU A 48 -0.39 -9.40 -10.10
N PHE A 49 0.76 -9.50 -9.41
CA PHE A 49 1.87 -8.56 -9.59
C PHE A 49 2.53 -8.68 -10.97
N GLN A 50 2.59 -9.90 -11.55
CA GLN A 50 3.01 -10.09 -12.93
C GLN A 50 2.11 -9.34 -13.93
N LYS A 51 0.80 -9.28 -13.68
CA LYS A 51 -0.14 -8.54 -14.54
C LYS A 51 -0.07 -7.02 -14.36
N LEU A 52 0.17 -6.56 -13.13
CA LEU A 52 0.12 -5.13 -12.81
C LEU A 52 1.32 -4.33 -13.34
N ASN A 53 2.40 -5.00 -13.78
CA ASN A 53 3.63 -4.44 -14.36
C ASN A 53 4.19 -3.19 -13.63
N LYS A 54 3.86 -3.04 -12.35
CA LYS A 54 4.21 -1.90 -11.51
C LYS A 54 4.18 -2.34 -10.05
N PRO A 55 5.17 -1.95 -9.23
CA PRO A 55 5.17 -2.30 -7.81
C PRO A 55 4.00 -1.66 -7.08
N ALA A 56 3.63 -2.21 -5.92
CA ALA A 56 2.58 -1.65 -5.08
C ALA A 56 2.94 -0.23 -4.60
N TYR A 57 1.94 0.65 -4.55
CA TYR A 57 2.11 1.97 -3.97
C TYR A 57 2.37 1.88 -2.45
N PRO A 58 3.25 2.72 -1.90
CA PRO A 58 3.53 2.74 -0.48
C PRO A 58 2.36 3.32 0.32
N VAL A 59 2.18 2.79 1.54
CA VAL A 59 1.27 3.33 2.56
C VAL A 59 2.11 3.72 3.76
N VAL A 60 2.27 5.02 3.98
CA VAL A 60 3.21 5.60 4.93
C VAL A 60 2.43 6.23 6.09
N PRO A 61 2.53 5.70 7.32
CA PRO A 61 1.89 6.33 8.47
C PRO A 61 2.64 7.61 8.83
N SER A 62 1.90 8.66 9.16
CA SER A 62 2.46 9.94 9.59
C SER A 62 1.59 10.56 10.68
N MET A 63 2.22 11.37 11.52
CA MET A 63 1.47 12.35 12.31
C MET A 63 0.91 13.42 11.35
N PRO A 64 -0.31 13.94 11.56
CA PRO A 64 -0.89 15.00 10.74
C PRO A 64 0.06 16.18 10.53
N GLU A 65 0.72 16.62 11.60
CA GLU A 65 1.62 17.79 11.61
C GLU A 65 2.88 17.56 10.77
N LYS A 66 3.27 16.30 10.55
CA LYS A 66 4.47 15.90 9.80
C LYS A 66 4.17 15.44 8.38
N ALA A 67 2.89 15.35 8.01
CA ALA A 67 2.45 14.78 6.75
C ALA A 67 3.02 15.54 5.53
N MET A 68 2.97 16.87 5.58
CA MET A 68 3.43 17.73 4.48
C MET A 68 4.92 17.57 4.18
N ALA A 69 5.75 17.32 5.20
CA ALA A 69 7.18 17.09 5.02
C ALA A 69 7.51 15.76 4.32
N ARG A 70 6.52 14.87 4.13
CA ARG A 70 6.66 13.59 3.42
C ARG A 70 6.13 13.62 1.99
N VAL A 71 5.54 14.75 1.57
CA VAL A 71 5.04 14.97 0.21
C VAL A 71 6.02 15.90 -0.49
N SER A 72 7.11 15.35 -1.03
CA SER A 72 8.15 16.10 -1.75
C SER A 72 8.72 15.27 -2.88
#